data_AF-A0A7C3D3C6-F1
#
_entry.id   AF-A0A7C3D3C6-F1
#
_cell.length_a   1.000
_cell.length_b   1.000
_cell.length_c   1.000
_cell.angle_alpha   90.00
_cell.angle_beta   90.00
_cell.angle_gamma   90.00
#
_symmetry.space_group_name_H-M   'P 1'
#
loop_
_entity.id
_entity.type
_entity.pdbx_description
1 polymer ?
#
loop_
_entity_poly.entity_id
_entity_poly.type
_entity_poly.pdbx_seq_one_letter_code
_entity_poly.pdbx_strand_id
1 'polypeptide(L)'
;MRHHHDLSRSLGDLAEDTDHPFSLEGGDWSGHFPGRISPLFPPQAKGESPFSLICGLVHQKKYEGAQTDWGLWVAVVNKQDIIGFLSEVYGDEPEPLHMKHLNEQLAELQTFVAGLDESKHYALVAQES
;
A
#
# COMPACT_ATOMS: atom_id res chain seq x y z
N MET A 1 11.10 5.52 27.02
CA MET A 1 9.87 5.12 26.31
C MET A 1 10.29 4.62 24.94
N ARG A 2 10.07 3.34 24.63
CA ARG A 2 10.25 2.85 23.25
C ARG A 2 8.98 3.26 22.51
N HIS A 3 9.10 4.25 21.64
CA HIS A 3 8.05 4.52 20.66
C HIS A 3 7.97 3.27 19.77
N HIS A 4 6.90 2.49 19.92
CA HIS A 4 6.55 1.52 18.90
C HIS A 4 6.04 2.35 17.73
N HIS A 5 6.91 2.59 16.75
CA HIS A 5 6.52 3.16 15.46
C HIS A 5 5.52 2.18 14.83
N ASP A 6 4.28 2.61 14.63
CA ASP A 6 3.25 1.81 14.01
C ASP A 6 3.34 2.04 12.49
N LEU A 7 3.65 0.97 11.76
CA LEU A 7 3.80 1.01 10.31
C LEU A 7 2.49 0.54 9.67
N SER A 8 1.72 1.48 9.15
CA SER A 8 0.50 1.16 8.41
C SER A 8 0.78 1.02 6.92
N ARG A 9 0.11 0.04 6.30
CA ARG A 9 0.19 -0.23 4.85
C ARG A 9 -1.20 -0.52 4.34
N SER A 10 -1.63 0.15 3.29
CA SER A 10 -2.98 -0.03 2.76
C SER A 10 -3.11 0.42 1.31
N LEU A 11 -4.23 0.05 0.69
CA LEU A 11 -4.70 0.66 -0.54
C LEU A 11 -5.59 1.86 -0.22
N GLY A 12 -5.34 2.97 -0.88
CA GLY A 12 -6.22 4.13 -0.93
C GLY A 12 -6.90 4.28 -2.29
N ASP A 13 -8.05 4.93 -2.31
CA ASP A 13 -8.78 5.23 -3.55
C ASP A 13 -8.23 6.50 -4.21
N LEU A 14 -7.86 6.40 -5.49
CA LEU A 14 -7.47 7.56 -6.30
C LEU A 14 -8.64 8.10 -7.15
N ALA A 15 -9.87 7.63 -6.93
CA ALA A 15 -11.05 8.05 -7.68
C ALA A 15 -11.07 9.57 -7.90
N GLU A 16 -11.23 9.97 -9.15
CA GLU A 16 -11.28 11.36 -9.63
C GLU A 16 -12.45 12.20 -9.08
N ASP A 17 -13.24 11.67 -8.15
CA ASP A 17 -14.51 12.25 -7.75
C ASP A 17 -14.42 12.91 -6.38
N THR A 18 -13.86 14.14 -6.34
CA THR A 18 -14.23 15.28 -5.47
C THR A 18 -13.20 16.40 -5.61
N ASP A 19 -13.52 17.49 -6.32
CA ASP A 19 -12.90 18.85 -6.36
C ASP A 19 -11.36 19.03 -6.46
N HIS A 20 -10.54 18.03 -6.13
CA HIS A 20 -9.08 18.00 -6.09
C HIS A 20 -8.59 16.56 -6.33
N PRO A 21 -8.33 16.14 -7.59
CA PRO A 21 -7.71 14.85 -7.84
C PRO A 21 -6.36 14.76 -7.11
N PHE A 22 -6.01 13.58 -6.59
CA PHE A 22 -4.67 13.35 -6.07
C PHE A 22 -3.67 13.55 -7.21
N SER A 23 -2.91 14.63 -7.14
CA SER A 23 -1.88 15.00 -8.12
C SER A 23 -0.53 14.88 -7.45
N LEU A 24 0.42 14.20 -8.09
CA LEU A 24 1.81 14.21 -7.63
C LEU A 24 2.53 15.53 -8.02
N GLU A 25 1.91 16.35 -8.87
CA GLU A 25 2.46 17.63 -9.31
C GLU A 25 1.93 18.82 -8.50
N GLY A 26 2.85 19.65 -8.00
CA GLY A 26 2.61 21.01 -7.51
C GLY A 26 1.78 21.11 -6.21
N GLY A 27 2.42 20.93 -5.06
CA GLY A 27 1.77 21.16 -3.75
C GLY A 27 2.67 20.83 -2.55
N ASP A 28 2.35 21.39 -1.38
CA ASP A 28 2.79 20.88 -0.08
C ASP A 28 1.83 19.76 0.32
N TRP A 29 2.28 18.52 0.20
CA TRP A 29 1.47 17.32 0.41
C TRP A 29 1.60 16.74 1.83
N SER A 30 2.20 17.49 2.76
CA SER A 30 2.34 17.06 4.15
C SER A 30 0.97 16.71 4.73
N GLY A 31 0.87 15.48 5.26
CA GLY A 31 -0.36 14.93 5.84
C GLY A 31 -1.48 14.54 4.87
N HIS A 32 -1.35 14.70 3.55
CA HIS A 32 -2.37 14.32 2.58
C HIS A 32 -2.03 12.98 1.90
N PHE A 33 -2.89 11.99 2.08
CA PHE A 33 -2.87 10.73 1.34
C PHE A 33 -4.29 10.28 0.99
N PRO A 34 -4.44 9.46 -0.06
CA PRO A 34 -5.71 8.85 -0.42
C PRO A 34 -6.33 8.05 0.73
N GLY A 35 -7.63 8.24 0.97
CA GLY A 35 -8.34 7.56 2.06
C GLY A 35 -8.28 6.04 1.90
N ARG A 36 -7.95 5.33 2.98
CA ARG A 36 -7.83 3.86 2.98
C ARG A 36 -9.16 3.20 2.61
N ILE A 37 -9.12 2.30 1.62
CA ILE A 37 -10.25 1.47 1.20
C ILE A 37 -10.06 -0.02 1.48
N SER A 38 -8.83 -0.49 1.73
CA SER A 38 -8.55 -1.90 1.99
C SER A 38 -8.32 -2.22 3.48
N PRO A 39 -8.37 -3.51 3.86
CA PRO A 39 -7.65 -4.00 5.03
C PRO A 39 -6.17 -3.61 4.98
N LEU A 40 -5.52 -3.58 6.14
CA LEU A 40 -4.07 -3.37 6.19
C LEU A 40 -3.33 -4.57 5.58
N PHE A 41 -2.14 -4.34 5.02
CA PHE A 41 -1.28 -5.43 4.56
C PHE A 41 -0.66 -6.13 5.77
N PRO A 42 -0.84 -7.45 5.94
CA PRO A 42 -0.24 -8.18 7.05
C PRO A 42 1.28 -8.02 7.12
N PRO A 43 1.88 -7.82 8.29
CA PRO A 43 3.34 -7.82 8.41
C PRO A 43 3.89 -9.21 8.04
N GLN A 44 4.92 -9.19 7.22
CA GLN A 44 5.67 -10.39 6.84
C GLN A 44 6.85 -10.58 7.81
N ALA A 45 7.00 -11.77 8.38
CA ALA A 45 8.09 -12.08 9.32
C ALA A 45 9.40 -12.52 8.62
N LYS A 46 9.31 -12.92 7.34
CA LYS A 46 10.42 -13.40 6.51
C LYS A 46 10.44 -12.65 5.19
N GLY A 47 11.56 -12.00 4.85
CA GLY A 47 11.70 -11.23 3.61
C GLY A 47 11.47 -9.74 3.80
N GLU A 48 11.29 -9.02 2.69
CA GLU A 48 11.06 -7.58 2.71
C GLU A 48 9.64 -7.26 3.20
N SER A 49 9.52 -6.28 4.09
CA SER A 49 8.21 -5.89 4.60
C SER A 49 7.45 -5.09 3.53
N PRO A 50 6.10 -5.17 3.46
CA PRO A 50 5.34 -4.38 2.49
C PRO A 50 5.58 -2.87 2.61
N PHE A 51 5.95 -2.36 3.79
CA PHE A 51 6.34 -0.95 3.95
C PHE A 51 7.64 -0.66 3.19
N SER A 52 8.69 -1.43 3.47
CA SER A 52 10.01 -1.28 2.86
C SER A 52 9.94 -1.39 1.35
N LEU A 53 9.14 -2.34 0.85
CA LEU A 53 8.96 -2.55 -0.58
C LEU A 53 8.26 -1.36 -1.24
N ILE A 54 7.18 -0.81 -0.67
CA ILE A 54 6.53 0.40 -1.20
C ILE A 54 7.52 1.57 -1.26
N CYS A 55 8.26 1.82 -0.17
CA CYS A 55 9.26 2.89 -0.14
C CYS A 55 10.35 2.67 -1.21
N GLY A 56 10.81 1.42 -1.38
CA GLY A 56 11.79 1.04 -2.39
C GLY A 56 11.29 1.25 -3.82
N LEU A 57 10.05 0.85 -4.11
CA LEU A 57 9.42 0.99 -5.44
C LEU A 57 9.25 2.46 -5.84
N VAL A 58 8.85 3.32 -4.90
CA VAL A 58 8.78 4.78 -5.09
C VAL A 58 10.17 5.37 -5.29
N HIS A 59 11.12 5.05 -4.41
CA HIS A 59 12.49 5.59 -4.46
C HIS A 59 13.22 5.20 -5.75
N GLN A 60 13.03 3.96 -6.22
CA GLN A 60 13.61 3.45 -7.46
C GLN A 60 12.86 3.92 -8.71
N LYS A 61 11.78 4.70 -8.56
CA LYS A 61 10.89 5.14 -9.65
C LYS A 61 10.33 3.98 -10.49
N LYS A 62 10.09 2.84 -9.85
CA LYS A 62 9.43 1.68 -10.46
C LYS A 62 7.92 1.89 -10.54
N TYR A 63 7.36 2.58 -9.56
CA TYR A 63 6.01 3.13 -9.62
C TYR A 63 6.06 4.65 -9.65
N GLU A 64 5.08 5.24 -10.33
CA GLU A 64 4.83 6.66 -10.22
C GLU A 64 4.34 6.96 -8.79
N GLY A 65 5.02 7.86 -8.09
CA GLY A 65 4.76 8.07 -6.67
C GLY A 65 5.73 9.06 -6.04
N ALA A 66 5.47 9.40 -4.79
CA ALA A 66 6.31 10.30 -4.02
C ALA A 66 6.30 9.97 -2.53
N GLN A 67 7.35 10.42 -1.85
CA GLN A 67 7.30 10.63 -0.41
C GLN A 67 6.57 11.95 -0.17
N THR A 68 5.34 11.88 0.36
CA THR A 68 4.50 13.07 0.60
C THR A 68 4.71 13.67 1.99
N ASP A 69 5.32 12.92 2.92
CA ASP A 69 5.74 13.40 4.24
C ASP A 69 6.95 12.57 4.76
N TRP A 70 7.59 13.01 5.85
CA TRP A 70 8.75 12.36 6.48
C TRP A 70 8.56 10.85 6.74
N GLY A 71 7.31 10.43 6.96
CA GLY A 71 6.94 9.03 7.17
C GLY A 71 5.91 8.50 6.18
N LEU A 72 5.63 9.17 5.06
CA LEU A 72 4.51 8.83 4.18
C LEU A 72 4.95 8.69 2.73
N TRP A 73 4.70 7.51 2.15
CA TRP A 73 4.97 7.20 0.75
C TRP A 73 3.68 6.76 0.07
N VAL A 74 3.47 7.29 -1.13
CA VAL A 74 2.32 6.97 -1.97
C VAL A 74 2.82 6.56 -3.35
N ALA A 75 2.37 5.39 -3.82
CA ALA A 75 2.58 4.93 -5.19
C ALA A 75 1.24 4.78 -5.90
N VAL A 76 1.13 5.34 -7.10
CA VAL A 76 0.00 5.18 -8.02
C VAL A 76 0.16 3.85 -8.74
N VAL A 77 -0.86 3.01 -8.65
CA VAL A 77 -0.83 1.64 -9.15
C VAL A 77 -2.17 1.26 -9.78
N ASN A 78 -2.18 0.32 -10.71
CA ASN A 78 -3.40 -0.35 -11.15
C ASN A 78 -3.57 -1.70 -10.43
N LYS A 79 -4.68 -2.41 -10.70
CA LYS A 79 -4.96 -3.73 -10.10
C LYS A 79 -3.84 -4.76 -10.35
N GLN A 80 -3.25 -4.79 -11.54
CA GLN A 80 -2.20 -5.75 -11.89
C GLN A 80 -0.91 -5.47 -11.11
N ASP A 81 -0.57 -4.19 -10.92
CA ASP A 81 0.57 -3.79 -10.08
C ASP A 81 0.36 -4.24 -8.63
N ILE A 82 -0.87 -4.09 -8.10
CA ILE A 82 -1.22 -4.55 -6.75
C ILE A 82 -1.09 -6.08 -6.62
N ILE A 83 -1.55 -6.83 -7.63
CA ILE A 83 -1.41 -8.29 -7.65
C ILE A 83 0.07 -8.69 -7.68
N GLY A 84 0.87 -8.05 -8.54
CA GLY A 84 2.32 -8.26 -8.59
C GLY A 84 3.00 -7.94 -7.27
N PHE A 85 2.63 -6.84 -6.64
CA PHE A 85 3.11 -6.47 -5.31
C PHE A 85 2.77 -7.52 -4.24
N LEU A 86 1.53 -8.05 -4.22
CA LEU A 86 1.16 -9.11 -3.28
C LEU A 86 1.96 -10.40 -3.52
N SER A 87 2.20 -10.76 -4.77
CA SER A 87 3.05 -11.90 -5.14
C SER A 87 4.51 -11.68 -4.69
N GLU A 88 5.05 -10.47 -4.84
CA GLU A 88 6.41 -10.14 -4.39
C GLU A 88 6.55 -10.21 -2.86
N VAL A 89 5.53 -9.76 -2.11
CA VAL A 89 5.55 -9.76 -0.63
C VAL A 89 5.26 -11.14 -0.04
N TYR A 90 4.25 -11.83 -0.55
CA TYR A 90 3.71 -13.05 0.07
C TYR A 90 3.94 -14.33 -0.74
N GLY A 91 4.38 -14.22 -2.00
CA GLY A 91 4.45 -15.32 -2.95
C GLY A 91 3.12 -15.58 -3.66
N ASP A 92 3.17 -16.25 -4.82
CA ASP A 92 1.97 -16.72 -5.54
C ASP A 92 1.20 -17.78 -4.75
N GLU A 93 1.92 -18.59 -3.97
CA GLU A 93 1.39 -19.56 -3.02
C GLU A 93 1.90 -19.19 -1.61
N PRO A 94 1.17 -18.34 -0.86
CA PRO A 94 1.64 -17.85 0.42
C PRO A 94 1.78 -18.97 1.45
N GLU A 95 2.97 -19.09 2.02
CA GLU A 95 3.17 -19.88 3.23
C GLU A 95 2.36 -19.28 4.40
N PRO A 96 1.80 -20.10 5.31
CA PRO A 96 1.04 -19.59 6.42
C PRO A 96 1.84 -18.58 7.27
N LEU A 97 1.26 -17.40 7.48
CA LEU A 97 1.81 -16.40 8.38
C LEU A 97 1.81 -16.93 9.82
N HIS A 98 2.75 -16.45 10.62
CA HIS A 98 3.02 -16.92 11.98
C HIS A 98 1.82 -16.82 12.95
N MET A 99 0.81 -16.00 12.64
CA MET A 99 -0.42 -15.87 13.40
C MET A 99 -1.65 -16.11 12.52
N LYS A 100 -2.64 -16.84 13.05
CA LYS A 100 -3.87 -17.20 12.32
C LYS A 100 -4.61 -15.97 11.78
N HIS A 101 -4.78 -14.93 12.61
CA HIS A 101 -5.51 -13.72 12.21
C HIS A 101 -4.83 -12.97 11.05
N LEU A 102 -3.50 -13.08 10.90
CA LEU A 102 -2.79 -12.47 9.76
C LEU A 102 -3.08 -13.21 8.45
N ASN A 103 -3.28 -14.53 8.50
CA ASN A 103 -3.72 -15.31 7.33
C ASN A 103 -5.15 -14.94 6.92
N GLU A 104 -6.03 -14.75 7.90
CA GLU A 104 -7.41 -14.29 7.65
C GLU A 104 -7.40 -12.88 7.02
N GLN A 105 -6.56 -11.99 7.53
CA GLN A 105 -6.36 -10.65 6.97
C GLN A 105 -5.75 -10.67 5.55
N LEU A 106 -4.80 -11.58 5.27
CA LEU A 106 -4.26 -11.75 3.91
C LEU A 106 -5.34 -12.24 2.94
N ALA A 107 -6.15 -13.21 3.35
CA ALA A 107 -7.24 -13.74 2.53
C ALA A 107 -8.32 -12.67 2.27
N GLU A 108 -8.64 -11.85 3.27
CA GLU A 108 -9.55 -10.70 3.12
C GLU A 108 -8.98 -9.68 2.14
N LEU A 109 -7.68 -9.36 2.25
CA LEU A 109 -6.99 -8.46 1.32
C LEU A 109 -6.97 -9.00 -0.11
N GLN A 110 -6.66 -10.28 -0.31
CA GLN A 110 -6.69 -10.92 -1.62
C GLN A 110 -8.10 -10.89 -2.24
N THR A 111 -9.12 -11.16 -1.43
CA THR A 111 -10.53 -11.08 -1.86
C THR A 111 -10.90 -9.65 -2.25
N PHE A 112 -10.48 -8.66 -1.46
CA PHE A 112 -10.69 -7.25 -1.76
C PHE A 112 -10.04 -6.85 -3.10
N VAL A 113 -8.77 -7.22 -3.29
CA VAL A 113 -8.01 -6.91 -4.52
C VAL A 113 -8.64 -7.57 -5.75
N ALA A 114 -9.12 -8.81 -5.63
CA ALA A 114 -9.82 -9.50 -6.71
C ALA A 114 -11.08 -8.72 -7.18
N GLY A 115 -11.76 -8.04 -6.26
CA GLY A 115 -12.94 -7.22 -6.52
C GLY A 115 -12.68 -5.81 -7.04
N LEU A 116 -11.42 -5.38 -7.17
CA LEU A 116 -11.10 -4.05 -7.70
C LEU A 116 -11.43 -3.92 -9.19
N ASP A 117 -11.80 -2.69 -9.56
CA ASP A 117 -12.07 -2.28 -10.93
C ASP A 117 -10.75 -2.18 -11.71
N GLU A 118 -10.66 -2.92 -12.80
CA GLU A 118 -9.45 -2.98 -13.65
C GLU A 118 -9.19 -1.69 -14.41
N SER A 119 -10.19 -0.82 -14.55
CA SER A 119 -10.06 0.46 -15.24
C SER A 119 -9.57 1.60 -14.33
N LYS A 120 -9.48 1.37 -13.02
CA LYS A 120 -9.13 2.40 -12.04
C LYS A 120 -7.67 2.31 -11.61
N HIS A 121 -7.16 3.46 -11.18
CA HIS A 121 -5.92 3.55 -10.42
C HIS A 121 -6.23 3.62 -8.92
N TYR A 122 -5.27 3.17 -8.13
CA TYR A 122 -5.31 3.07 -6.69
C TYR A 122 -3.96 3.54 -6.13
N ALA A 123 -3.91 3.75 -4.82
CA ALA A 123 -2.69 4.15 -4.13
C ALA A 123 -2.20 3.05 -3.20
N LEU A 124 -0.96 2.58 -3.38
CA LEU A 124 -0.25 1.89 -2.29
C LEU A 124 0.29 2.95 -1.34
N VAL A 125 -0.14 2.89 -0.08
CA VAL A 125 0.24 3.85 0.96
C VAL A 125 1.07 3.13 2.01
N ALA A 126 2.24 3.67 2.31
CA ALA A 126 3.08 3.26 3.43
C ALA A 126 3.27 4.45 4.38
N GLN A 127 2.86 4.29 5.64
CA GLN A 127 2.90 5.35 6.64
C GLN A 127 3.57 4.88 7.93
N GLU A 128 4.50 5.69 8.44
CA GLU A 128 5.07 5.61 9.79
C GLU A 128 4.31 6.57 10.72
N SER A 129 3.77 6.05 11.83
CA SER A 129 3.02 6.81 12.85
C SER A 129 3.46 6.52 14.28
#